data_AF-A0A0M3JDW0-F1
#
_entry.id   AF-A0A0M3JDW0-F1
#
_cell.length_a   1.000
_cell.length_b   1.000
_cell.length_c   1.000
_cell.angle_alpha   90.00
_cell.angle_beta   90.00
_cell.angle_gamma   90.00
#
_symmetry.space_group_name_H-M   'P 1'
#
loop_
_entity.id
_entity.type
_entity.pdbx_description
1 polymer ?
#
loop_
_entity_poly.entity_id
_entity_poly.type
_entity_poly.pdbx_seq_one_letter_code
_entity_poly.pdbx_strand_id
1 'polypeptide(L)'
;MGQSAELIAAKRCLHVILKCFDYEKKELHSARLKELKTLVRNHSDIIVGLVEYLLKIVRQENSDRRLAILLICDCFFQRSHAFRVELTKSLQVTIQCAYFNDI
;
A
#
# COMPACT_ATOMS: atom_id res chain seq x y z
N MET A 1 -15.79 -13.25 -1.98
CA MET A 1 -15.21 -13.11 -3.33
C MET A 1 -13.73 -13.48 -3.24
N GLY A 2 -13.24 -14.40 -4.09
CA GLY A 2 -11.82 -14.78 -4.09
C GLY A 2 -10.93 -13.61 -4.49
N GLN A 3 -9.69 -13.56 -3.99
CA GLN A 3 -8.73 -12.55 -4.41
C GLN A 3 -8.32 -12.79 -5.87
N SER A 4 -8.29 -11.74 -6.69
CA SER A 4 -7.78 -11.85 -8.06
C SER A 4 -6.29 -12.26 -8.06
N ALA A 5 -5.84 -12.92 -9.13
CA ALA A 5 -4.46 -13.36 -9.27
C ALA A 5 -3.49 -12.16 -9.22
N GLU A 6 -3.93 -11.02 -9.75
CA GLU A 6 -3.24 -9.74 -9.79
C GLU A 6 -3.06 -9.16 -8.39
N LEU A 7 -4.10 -9.22 -7.54
CA LEU A 7 -3.99 -8.79 -6.15
C LEU A 7 -3.03 -9.70 -5.35
N ILE A 8 -3.05 -11.01 -5.62
CA ILE A 8 -2.08 -11.95 -5.02
C ILE A 8 -0.65 -11.61 -5.45
N ALA A 9 -0.43 -11.33 -6.74
CA ALA A 9 0.87 -10.93 -7.27
C ALA A 9 1.35 -9.59 -6.67
N ALA A 10 0.44 -8.61 -6.52
CA ALA A 10 0.74 -7.34 -5.87
C ALA A 10 1.18 -7.53 -4.41
N LYS A 11 0.49 -8.39 -3.65
CA LYS A 11 0.86 -8.73 -2.27
C LYS A 11 2.22 -9.42 -2.18
N ARG A 12 2.56 -10.29 -3.14
CA ARG A 12 3.90 -10.91 -3.23
C ARG A 12 4.98 -9.86 -3.49
N CYS A 13 4.74 -8.90 -4.38
CA CYS A 13 5.66 -7.78 -4.61
C CYS A 13 5.88 -6.98 -3.32
N LEU A 14 4.80 -6.63 -2.61
CA LEU A 14 4.87 -5.92 -1.34
C LEU A 14 5.69 -6.70 -0.30
N HIS A 15 5.43 -7.99 -0.13
CA HIS A 15 6.18 -8.82 0.82
C HIS A 15 7.69 -8.75 0.58
N VAL A 16 8.13 -8.87 -0.69
CA VAL A 16 9.56 -8.77 -1.03
C VAL A 16 10.10 -7.36 -0.81
N ILE A 17 9.35 -6.32 -1.19
CA ILE A 17 9.78 -4.92 -0.95
C ILE A 17 9.99 -4.68 0.54
N LEU A 18 9.06 -5.11 1.39
CA LEU A 18 9.13 -4.93 2.84
C LEU A 18 10.26 -5.75 3.47
N LYS A 19 10.50 -6.98 2.97
CA LYS A 19 11.58 -7.84 3.46
C LYS A 19 12.97 -7.30 3.11
N CYS A 20 13.09 -6.64 1.96
CA CYS A 20 14.35 -6.12 1.43
C CYS A 20 14.49 -4.60 1.60
N PHE A 21 13.69 -3.97 2.46
CA PHE A 21 13.74 -2.53 2.67
C PHE A 21 15.04 -2.13 3.38
N ASP A 22 15.82 -1.24 2.77
CA ASP A 22 16.98 -0.63 3.40
C ASP A 22 16.52 0.63 4.14
N TYR A 23 16.44 0.53 5.48
CA TYR A 23 15.94 1.62 6.33
C TYR A 23 16.88 2.83 6.32
N GLU A 24 18.19 2.61 6.38
CA GLU A 24 19.20 3.67 6.43
C GLU A 24 19.18 4.51 5.15
N LYS A 25 19.05 3.84 3.99
CA LYS A 25 18.97 4.52 2.69
C LYS A 25 17.56 4.92 2.28
N LYS A 26 16.53 4.42 2.99
CA LYS A 26 15.12 4.57 2.62
C LYS A 26 14.82 4.05 1.21
N GLU A 27 15.48 2.96 0.83
CA GLU A 27 15.40 2.39 -0.53
C GLU A 27 14.45 1.19 -0.59
N LEU A 28 13.50 1.26 -1.53
CA LEU A 28 12.59 0.16 -1.85
C LEU A 28 13.21 -0.77 -2.90
N HIS A 29 12.90 -2.06 -2.84
CA HIS A 29 13.35 -3.02 -3.84
C HIS A 29 12.85 -2.64 -5.25
N SER A 30 13.75 -2.11 -6.09
CA SER A 30 13.43 -1.45 -7.36
C SER A 30 12.68 -2.35 -8.35
N ALA A 31 13.14 -3.59 -8.55
CA ALA A 31 12.51 -4.51 -9.50
C ALA A 31 11.06 -4.84 -9.12
N ARG A 32 10.83 -5.17 -7.84
CA ARG A 32 9.48 -5.48 -7.33
C ARG A 32 8.58 -4.25 -7.27
N LEU A 33 9.13 -3.07 -7.01
CA LEU A 33 8.39 -1.82 -7.10
C LEU A 33 7.94 -1.54 -8.55
N LYS A 34 8.79 -1.80 -9.54
CA LYS A 34 8.45 -1.66 -10.97
C LYS A 34 7.35 -2.63 -11.39
N GLU A 35 7.43 -3.87 -10.92
CA GLU A 35 6.39 -4.90 -11.14
C GLU A 35 5.06 -4.48 -10.51
N LEU A 36 5.07 -4.07 -9.24
CA LEU A 36 3.88 -3.57 -8.54
C LEU A 36 3.25 -2.37 -9.25
N LYS A 37 4.07 -1.42 -9.73
CA LYS A 37 3.59 -0.29 -10.54
C LYS A 37 2.92 -0.73 -11.83
N THR A 38 3.44 -1.77 -12.48
CA THR A 38 2.87 -2.33 -13.71
C THR A 38 1.52 -2.99 -13.44
N LEU A 39 1.41 -3.77 -12.35
CA LEU A 39 0.15 -4.39 -11.92
C LEU A 39 -0.93 -3.34 -11.65
N VAL A 40 -0.63 -2.33 -10.83
CA VAL A 40 -1.60 -1.27 -10.49
C VAL A 40 -2.03 -0.46 -11.71
N ARG A 41 -1.11 -0.21 -12.65
CA ARG A 41 -1.42 0.52 -13.89
C ARG A 41 -2.35 -0.26 -14.81
N ASN A 42 -2.14 -1.57 -14.92
CA ASN A 42 -2.87 -2.42 -15.88
C ASN A 42 -4.18 -2.98 -15.29
N HIS A 43 -4.31 -3.02 -13.97
CA HIS A 43 -5.42 -3.63 -13.26
C HIS A 43 -5.92 -2.70 -12.15
N SER A 44 -6.69 -1.67 -12.51
CA SER A 44 -7.18 -0.67 -11.56
C SER A 44 -8.15 -1.25 -10.53
N ASP A 45 -8.79 -2.39 -10.84
CA ASP A 45 -9.71 -3.12 -9.96
C ASP A 45 -9.03 -3.61 -8.67
N ILE A 46 -7.71 -3.80 -8.67
CA ILE A 46 -6.99 -4.26 -7.47
C ILE A 46 -6.69 -3.13 -6.48
N ILE A 47 -6.87 -1.86 -6.85
CA ILE A 47 -6.45 -0.70 -6.06
C ILE A 47 -7.09 -0.70 -4.68
N VAL A 48 -8.39 -0.98 -4.58
CA VAL A 48 -9.12 -1.02 -3.31
C VAL A 48 -8.51 -2.07 -2.37
N GLY A 49 -8.40 -3.32 -2.83
CA GLY A 49 -7.82 -4.39 -2.04
C GLY A 49 -6.34 -4.19 -1.71
N LEU A 50 -5.61 -3.46 -2.55
CA LEU A 50 -4.22 -3.07 -2.29
C LEU A 50 -4.13 -2.02 -1.18
N VAL A 51 -4.93 -0.96 -1.24
CA VAL A 51 -4.98 0.09 -0.22
C VAL A 51 -5.39 -0.49 1.13
N GLU A 52 -6.43 -1.32 1.17
CA GLU A 52 -6.84 -2.03 2.39
C GLU A 52 -5.70 -2.85 3.00
N TYR A 53 -4.95 -3.56 2.15
CA TYR A 53 -3.82 -4.37 2.60
C TYR A 53 -2.66 -3.52 3.13
N LEU A 54 -2.31 -2.42 2.45
CA LEU A 54 -1.29 -1.49 2.93
C LEU A 54 -1.65 -0.90 4.30
N LEU A 55 -2.90 -0.45 4.48
CA LEU A 55 -3.38 0.09 5.76
C LEU A 55 -3.42 -0.97 6.86
N LYS A 56 -3.79 -2.20 6.54
CA LYS A 56 -3.70 -3.32 7.48
C LYS A 56 -2.27 -3.51 7.99
N ILE A 57 -1.28 -3.47 7.11
CA ILE A 57 0.14 -3.60 7.48
C ILE A 57 0.57 -2.42 8.37
N VAL A 58 0.22 -1.19 8.00
CA VAL A 58 0.56 0.02 8.80
C VAL A 58 0.06 -0.10 10.24
N ARG A 59 -1.14 -0.65 10.44
CA ARG A 59 -1.74 -0.84 11.77
C ARG A 59 -1.08 -1.94 12.59
N GLN A 60 -0.44 -2.93 11.96
CA GLN A 60 0.07 -4.13 12.62
C GLN A 60 1.59 -4.10 12.87
N GLU A 61 2.36 -3.39 12.05
CA GLU A 61 3.82 -3.54 11.99
C GLU A 61 4.59 -2.46 12.76
N ASN A 62 5.87 -2.71 12.98
CA ASN A 62 6.89 -1.82 13.55
C ASN A 62 7.26 -0.64 12.62
N SER A 63 8.01 0.34 13.14
CA SER A 63 8.33 1.63 12.50
C SER A 63 8.90 1.52 11.09
N ASP A 64 9.80 0.57 10.86
CA ASP A 64 10.57 0.49 9.62
C ASP A 64 9.69 0.06 8.45
N ARG A 65 8.80 -0.92 8.70
CA ARG A 65 7.80 -1.35 7.73
C ARG A 65 6.77 -0.25 7.47
N ARG A 66 6.40 0.55 8.48
CA ARG A 66 5.52 1.71 8.28
C ARG A 66 6.15 2.72 7.32
N LEU A 67 7.45 3.03 7.48
CA LEU A 67 8.16 3.93 6.57
C LEU A 67 8.17 3.38 5.14
N ALA A 68 8.49 2.11 4.95
CA ALA A 68 8.46 1.48 3.62
C ALA A 68 7.07 1.60 2.97
N ILE A 69 5.99 1.36 3.73
CA ILE A 69 4.61 1.51 3.24
C ILE A 69 4.32 2.98 2.88
N LEU A 70 4.75 3.95 3.68
CA LEU A 70 4.56 5.37 3.36
C LEU A 70 5.25 5.76 2.05
N LEU A 71 6.48 5.28 1.81
CA LEU A 71 7.20 5.51 0.55
C LEU A 71 6.49 4.85 -0.66
N ILE A 72 5.91 3.66 -0.47
CA ILE A 72 5.09 3.00 -1.49
C ILE A 72 3.84 3.82 -1.78
N CYS A 73 3.15 4.28 -0.73
CA CYS A 73 1.98 5.14 -0.87
C CYS A 73 2.32 6.43 -1.62
N ASP A 74 3.40 7.13 -1.28
CA ASP A 74 3.85 8.33 -1.97
C ASP A 74 4.10 8.08 -3.47
N CYS A 75 4.80 6.99 -3.80
CA CYS A 75 5.04 6.56 -5.17
C CYS A 75 3.77 6.45 -6.01
N PHE A 76 2.70 5.89 -5.44
CA PHE A 76 1.43 5.71 -6.13
C PHE A 76 0.55 6.96 -6.10
N PHE A 77 0.56 7.68 -4.98
CA PHE A 77 -0.21 8.89 -4.78
C PHE A 77 0.16 9.94 -5.86
N GLN A 78 1.44 10.10 -6.14
CA GLN A 78 1.87 11.07 -7.17
C GLN A 78 1.43 10.68 -8.60
N ARG A 79 1.20 9.39 -8.87
CA ARG A 79 1.11 8.86 -10.26
C ARG A 79 -0.23 8.25 -10.64
N SER A 80 -1.10 7.91 -9.67
CA SER A 80 -2.40 7.26 -9.93
C SER A 80 -3.51 8.02 -9.22
N HIS A 81 -4.37 8.69 -9.99
CA HIS A 81 -5.54 9.38 -9.47
C HIS A 81 -6.49 8.44 -8.71
N ALA A 82 -6.76 7.25 -9.27
CA ALA A 82 -7.60 6.25 -8.64
C ALA A 82 -7.04 5.81 -7.28
N PHE A 83 -5.71 5.58 -7.21
CA PHE A 83 -5.06 5.25 -5.96
C PHE A 83 -5.14 6.39 -4.94
N ARG A 84 -4.94 7.65 -5.36
CA ARG A 84 -5.10 8.81 -4.47
C ARG A 84 -6.47 8.87 -3.83
N VAL A 85 -7.51 8.80 -4.66
CA VAL A 85 -8.90 8.87 -4.19
C VAL A 85 -9.18 7.76 -3.17
N GLU A 86 -8.76 6.53 -3.49
CA GLU A 86 -9.01 5.39 -2.61
C GLU A 86 -8.23 5.48 -1.29
N LEU A 87 -6.95 5.91 -1.34
CA LEU A 87 -6.15 6.12 -0.14
C LEU A 87 -6.76 7.23 0.73
N THR A 88 -7.11 8.38 0.15
CA THR A 88 -7.71 9.50 0.89
C THR A 88 -9.03 9.09 1.54
N LYS A 89 -9.89 8.38 0.81
CA LYS A 89 -11.15 7.85 1.34
C LYS A 89 -10.91 6.90 2.52
N SER A 90 -9.98 5.95 2.36
CA SER A 90 -9.66 4.98 3.41
C SER A 90 -9.03 5.62 4.66
N LEU A 91 -8.23 6.67 4.47
CA LEU A 91 -7.67 7.47 5.58
C LEU A 91 -8.78 8.25 6.31
N GLN A 92 -9.69 8.90 5.58
CA GLN A 92 -10.83 9.61 6.17
C GLN A 92 -11.67 8.68 7.05
N VAL A 93 -12.00 7.48 6.56
CA VAL A 93 -12.72 6.47 7.34
C VAL A 93 -11.93 6.08 8.59
N THR A 94 -10.63 5.84 8.46
CA THR A 94 -9.78 5.46 9.60
C THR A 94 -9.75 6.53 10.68
N ILE A 95 -9.62 7.80 10.27
CA ILE A 95 -9.57 8.95 11.16
C ILE A 95 -10.92 9.14 11.86
N GLN A 96 -12.03 9.08 11.11
CA GLN A 96 -13.38 9.16 11.67
C GLN A 96 -13.64 8.06 12.70
N CYS A 97 -13.28 6.81 12.39
CA CYS A 97 -13.42 5.71 13.33
C CYS A 97 -12.58 5.89 14.60
N ALA A 98 -11.43 6.56 14.54
CA ALA A 98 -10.66 6.88 15.74
C ALA A 98 -11.43 7.88 16.63
N TYR A 99 -11.95 8.97 16.05
CA TYR A 99 -12.71 9.98 16.79
C TYR A 99 -14.02 9.48 17.40
N PHE A 100 -14.67 8.47 16.80
CA PHE A 100 -15.92 7.90 17.31
C PHE A 100 -15.74 6.86 18.41
N ASN A 101 -14.53 6.29 18.61
CA ASN A 101 -14.26 5.33 19.67
C ASN A 101 -13.74 5.97 20.97
N ASP A 102 -13.52 7.29 20.96
CA ASP A 102 -13.04 8.08 22.10
C ASP A 102 -14.17 8.94 22.74
N ILE A 103 -15.44 8.68 22.41
CA ILE A 103 -16.67 9.24 23.05
C ILE A 103 -17.53 8.09 23.53
#